data_AF-A7RYQ8-F1
#
_entry.id   AF-A7RYQ8-F1
#
_cell.length_a   1.000
_cell.length_b   1.000
_cell.length_c   1.000
_cell.angle_alpha   90.00
_cell.angle_beta   90.00
_cell.angle_gamma   90.00
#
_symmetry.space_group_name_H-M   'P 1'
#
loop_
_entity.id
_entity.type
_entity.pdbx_description
1 polymer ?
#
loop_
_entity_poly.entity_id
_entity_poly.type
_entity_poly.pdbx_seq_one_letter_code
_entity_poly.pdbx_strand_id
1 'polypeptide(L)'
;MKQGEELDGRKQDIGDILQQIMSITDQSLDEAQAKKHALNCHRMKPALFNVLCEIKEKTVLSIRGSQEDEPPDPQLMRLDNMLLAEGVAGPEKGGAAAAAAAAGVHENQAEHSEYRAKLNQIRQIYHTELEKYEQACNEFTTHVMNLLREQSRTRPISPKEIERMVGIIHRKFSAIQMQLKQSTCEAVMILRSRFLDARRKRRNFSKQATEILNEYFYSHLSNPYPSEEAKEELARKCNISVAQISNWFGNKRIRYKKNIGKAQEEASLYAAKAAATQGNRSTQGGSQSGGSGPPSGGSAPSSTPGVK
;
A
#
# COMPACT_ATOMS: atom_id res chain seq x y z
N MET A 1 5.73 -78.80 -23.84
CA MET A 1 4.26 -78.70 -24.07
C MET A 1 3.55 -77.87 -23.00
N LYS A 2 3.87 -78.00 -21.69
CA LYS A 2 3.22 -77.21 -20.62
C LYS A 2 3.30 -75.67 -20.71
N GLN A 3 4.37 -75.08 -21.27
CA GLN A 3 4.47 -73.60 -21.40
C GLN A 3 3.62 -73.02 -22.55
N GLY A 4 3.23 -73.83 -23.54
CA GLY A 4 2.37 -73.39 -24.65
C GLY A 4 0.91 -73.27 -24.22
N GLU A 5 0.43 -74.23 -23.42
CA GLU A 5 -0.94 -74.24 -22.87
C GLU A 5 -1.18 -73.10 -21.87
N GLU A 6 -0.17 -72.72 -21.08
CA GLU A 6 -0.27 -71.63 -20.09
C GLU A 6 -0.33 -70.23 -20.76
N LEU A 7 0.34 -70.07 -21.91
CA LEU A 7 0.30 -68.85 -22.72
C LEU A 7 -0.99 -68.74 -23.54
N ASP A 8 -1.50 -69.87 -24.02
CA ASP A 8 -2.77 -69.93 -24.77
C ASP A 8 -3.96 -69.66 -23.83
N GLY A 9 -3.94 -70.23 -22.62
CA GLY A 9 -4.91 -69.94 -21.57
C GLY A 9 -4.94 -68.47 -21.16
N ARG A 10 -3.77 -67.79 -21.02
CA ARG A 10 -3.72 -66.35 -20.73
C ARG A 10 -4.24 -65.48 -21.87
N LYS A 11 -4.05 -65.89 -23.14
CA LYS A 11 -4.60 -65.16 -24.29
C LYS A 11 -6.11 -65.30 -24.39
N GLN A 12 -6.63 -66.49 -24.07
CA GLN A 12 -8.06 -66.76 -24.01
C GLN A 12 -8.72 -65.94 -22.89
N ASP A 13 -8.09 -65.87 -21.72
CA ASP A 13 -8.52 -65.06 -20.56
C ASP A 13 -8.56 -63.55 -20.89
N ILE A 14 -7.57 -63.03 -21.64
CA ILE A 14 -7.59 -61.64 -22.13
C ILE A 14 -8.70 -61.42 -23.16
N GLY A 15 -8.92 -62.38 -24.06
CA GLY A 15 -10.00 -62.33 -25.04
C GLY A 15 -11.37 -62.28 -24.37
N ASP A 16 -11.57 -63.11 -23.35
CA ASP A 16 -12.79 -63.15 -22.54
C ASP A 16 -13.01 -61.85 -21.77
N ILE A 17 -11.95 -61.29 -21.15
CA ILE A 17 -12.01 -59.99 -20.48
C ILE A 17 -12.38 -58.86 -21.46
N LEU A 18 -11.77 -58.83 -22.64
CA LEU A 18 -12.07 -57.82 -23.67
C LEU A 18 -13.50 -57.95 -24.17
N GLN A 19 -13.99 -59.15 -24.38
CA GLN A 19 -15.38 -59.39 -24.77
C GLN A 19 -16.35 -59.00 -23.64
N GLN A 20 -15.95 -59.21 -22.39
CA GLN A 20 -16.70 -58.76 -21.22
C GLN A 20 -16.73 -57.23 -21.11
N ILE A 21 -15.66 -56.53 -21.49
CA ILE A 21 -15.59 -55.07 -21.55
C ILE A 21 -16.44 -54.51 -22.69
N MET A 22 -16.36 -55.13 -23.88
CA MET A 22 -17.13 -54.72 -25.05
C MET A 22 -18.65 -54.86 -24.83
N SER A 23 -19.08 -55.86 -24.04
CA SER A 23 -20.48 -56.06 -23.67
C SER A 23 -20.94 -55.19 -22.50
N ILE A 24 -20.11 -54.30 -21.93
CA ILE A 24 -20.52 -53.36 -20.89
C ILE A 24 -21.48 -52.31 -21.44
N THR A 25 -21.31 -51.89 -22.70
CA THR A 25 -22.19 -50.91 -23.35
C THR A 25 -23.61 -51.42 -23.58
N ASP A 26 -23.79 -52.73 -23.60
CA ASP A 26 -25.09 -53.38 -23.83
C ASP A 26 -25.81 -53.73 -22.51
N GLN A 27 -25.20 -53.46 -21.35
CA GLN A 27 -25.78 -53.75 -20.05
C GLN A 27 -26.84 -52.72 -19.66
N SER A 28 -27.92 -53.22 -19.05
CA SER A 28 -28.92 -52.35 -18.44
C SER A 28 -28.34 -51.60 -17.23
N LEU A 29 -28.95 -50.46 -16.90
CA LEU A 29 -28.55 -49.66 -15.73
C LEU A 29 -28.62 -50.48 -14.43
N ASP A 30 -29.63 -51.33 -14.29
CA ASP A 30 -29.85 -52.17 -13.11
C ASP A 30 -28.77 -53.24 -12.96
N GLU A 31 -28.37 -53.90 -14.06
CA GLU A 31 -27.27 -54.88 -14.06
C GLU A 31 -25.92 -54.22 -13.70
N ALA A 32 -25.67 -53.02 -14.23
CA ALA A 32 -24.47 -52.25 -13.90
C ALA A 32 -24.44 -51.84 -12.42
N GLN A 33 -25.59 -51.42 -11.87
CA GLN A 33 -25.73 -51.08 -10.45
C GLN A 33 -25.55 -52.31 -9.54
N ALA A 34 -26.08 -53.47 -9.93
CA ALA A 34 -25.90 -54.72 -9.20
C ALA A 34 -24.43 -55.15 -9.16
N LYS A 35 -23.70 -55.07 -10.29
CA LYS A 35 -22.26 -55.34 -10.35
C LYS A 35 -21.45 -54.36 -9.50
N LYS A 36 -21.79 -53.07 -9.54
CA LYS A 36 -21.18 -52.04 -8.67
C LYS A 36 -21.42 -52.35 -7.19
N HIS A 37 -22.62 -52.79 -6.81
CA HIS A 37 -22.95 -53.17 -5.45
C HIS A 37 -22.15 -54.41 -5.01
N ALA A 38 -22.09 -55.45 -5.84
CA ALA A 38 -21.31 -56.66 -5.57
C ALA A 38 -19.81 -56.35 -5.36
N LEU A 39 -19.23 -55.50 -6.20
CA LEU A 39 -17.84 -55.05 -6.04
C LEU A 39 -17.66 -54.25 -4.74
N ASN A 40 -18.60 -53.36 -4.41
CA ASN A 40 -18.55 -52.57 -3.18
C ASN A 40 -18.61 -53.42 -1.91
N CYS A 41 -19.34 -54.54 -1.95
CA CYS A 41 -19.48 -55.47 -0.83
C CYS A 41 -18.35 -56.55 -0.80
N HIS A 42 -17.43 -56.55 -1.77
CA HIS A 42 -16.40 -57.58 -1.87
C HIS A 42 -15.38 -57.49 -0.71
N ARG A 43 -15.15 -58.60 -0.02
CA ARG A 43 -14.31 -58.67 1.20
C ARG A 43 -12.86 -58.18 0.99
N MET A 44 -12.30 -58.38 -0.21
CA MET A 44 -10.92 -57.96 -0.52
C MET A 44 -10.82 -56.54 -1.10
N LYS A 45 -11.94 -55.86 -1.34
CA LYS A 45 -11.93 -54.49 -1.86
C LYS A 45 -11.09 -53.55 -0.98
N PRO A 46 -11.23 -53.53 0.37
CA PRO A 46 -10.43 -52.64 1.21
C PRO A 46 -8.92 -52.91 1.11
N ALA A 47 -8.52 -54.19 1.09
CA ALA A 47 -7.12 -54.58 0.97
C ALA A 47 -6.52 -54.17 -0.38
N LEU A 48 -7.25 -54.39 -1.49
CA LEU A 48 -6.84 -53.95 -2.82
C LEU A 48 -6.70 -52.42 -2.90
N PHE A 49 -7.68 -51.68 -2.36
CA PHE A 49 -7.64 -50.22 -2.33
C PHE A 49 -6.43 -49.70 -1.55
N ASN A 50 -6.09 -50.31 -0.41
CA ASN A 50 -4.91 -49.93 0.36
C ASN A 50 -3.61 -50.11 -0.43
N VAL A 51 -3.43 -51.27 -1.07
CA VAL A 51 -2.24 -51.53 -1.91
C VAL A 51 -2.15 -50.54 -3.07
N LEU A 52 -3.27 -50.26 -3.74
CA LEU A 52 -3.31 -49.28 -4.84
C LEU A 52 -3.02 -47.85 -4.34
N CYS A 53 -3.52 -47.48 -3.16
CA CYS A 53 -3.18 -46.22 -2.50
C CYS A 53 -1.67 -46.16 -2.22
N GLU A 54 -1.06 -47.19 -1.63
CA GLU A 54 0.38 -47.24 -1.36
C GLU A 54 1.23 -47.13 -2.64
N ILE A 55 0.86 -47.83 -3.70
CA ILE A 55 1.54 -47.75 -5.01
C ILE A 55 1.43 -46.31 -5.53
N LYS A 56 0.24 -45.71 -5.47
CA LYS A 56 0.01 -44.32 -5.89
C LYS A 56 0.80 -43.33 -5.03
N GLU A 57 0.93 -43.59 -3.72
CA GLU A 57 1.75 -42.77 -2.84
C GLU A 57 3.21 -42.76 -3.28
N LYS A 58 3.78 -43.95 -3.50
CA LYS A 58 5.19 -44.13 -3.88
C LYS A 58 5.51 -43.59 -5.28
N THR A 59 4.56 -43.67 -6.21
CA THR A 59 4.77 -43.30 -7.61
C THR A 59 4.36 -41.86 -7.93
N VAL A 60 3.22 -41.36 -7.44
CA VAL A 60 2.65 -40.06 -7.84
C VAL A 60 3.02 -38.94 -6.87
N LEU A 61 3.03 -39.21 -5.56
CA LEU A 61 3.34 -38.17 -4.56
C LEU A 61 4.83 -37.83 -4.52
N SER A 62 5.70 -38.78 -4.85
CA SER A 62 7.15 -38.56 -4.94
C SER A 62 7.56 -37.63 -6.10
N ILE A 63 6.76 -37.51 -7.17
CA ILE A 63 7.11 -36.76 -8.39
C ILE A 63 6.79 -35.25 -8.27
N ARG A 64 5.85 -34.86 -7.40
CA ARG A 64 5.35 -33.47 -7.33
C ARG A 64 5.74 -32.70 -6.06
N GLY A 65 6.83 -33.10 -5.42
CA GLY A 65 7.49 -32.29 -4.38
C GLY A 65 6.73 -32.26 -3.05
N SER A 66 7.38 -32.78 -2.03
CA SER A 66 7.23 -32.43 -0.63
C SER A 66 7.43 -30.91 -0.45
N GLN A 67 6.37 -30.14 -0.65
CA GLN A 67 6.29 -28.71 -0.35
C GLN A 67 5.56 -28.53 0.99
N GLU A 68 5.92 -29.34 1.99
CA GLU A 68 5.23 -29.40 3.29
C GLU A 68 5.69 -28.32 4.28
N ASP A 69 6.81 -27.64 4.04
CA ASP A 69 7.33 -26.61 4.94
C ASP A 69 7.74 -25.34 4.19
N GLU A 70 6.80 -24.71 3.48
CA GLU A 70 7.03 -23.34 3.00
C GLU A 70 6.75 -22.38 4.17
N PRO A 71 7.74 -21.59 4.62
CA PRO A 71 7.56 -20.69 5.75
C PRO A 71 6.44 -19.67 5.46
N PRO A 72 5.75 -19.16 6.50
CA PRO A 72 4.69 -18.19 6.32
C PRO A 72 5.20 -16.99 5.51
N ASP A 73 4.41 -16.55 4.53
CA ASP A 73 4.77 -15.47 3.62
C ASP A 73 5.23 -14.22 4.43
N PRO A 74 6.50 -13.78 4.28
CA PRO A 74 7.02 -12.62 5.00
C PRO A 74 6.20 -11.34 4.78
N GLN A 75 5.59 -11.20 3.59
CA GLN A 75 4.74 -10.06 3.28
C GLN A 75 3.44 -10.11 4.09
N LEU A 76 2.84 -11.29 4.20
CA LEU A 76 1.62 -11.50 4.99
C LEU A 76 1.88 -11.20 6.48
N MET A 77 2.98 -11.70 7.03
CA MET A 77 3.39 -11.40 8.42
C MET A 77 3.58 -9.91 8.67
N ARG A 78 4.20 -9.20 7.71
CA ARG A 78 4.38 -7.75 7.82
C ARG A 78 3.04 -7.01 7.86
N LEU A 79 2.07 -7.43 7.05
CA LEU A 79 0.73 -6.87 7.05
C LEU A 79 0.00 -7.15 8.36
N ASP A 80 0.12 -8.36 8.89
CA ASP A 80 -0.47 -8.72 10.19
C ASP A 80 0.07 -7.85 11.32
N ASN A 81 1.39 -7.68 11.38
CA ASN A 81 2.01 -6.81 12.38
C ASN A 81 1.56 -5.36 12.22
N MET A 82 1.34 -4.89 11.00
CA MET A 82 0.84 -3.53 10.74
C MET A 82 -0.61 -3.35 11.22
N LEU A 83 -1.49 -4.31 10.92
CA LEU A 83 -2.89 -4.28 11.37
C LEU A 83 -3.02 -4.43 12.88
N LEU A 84 -2.17 -5.26 13.51
CA LEU A 84 -2.09 -5.40 14.96
C LEU A 84 -1.66 -4.10 15.63
N ALA A 85 -0.62 -3.44 15.11
CA ALA A 85 -0.10 -2.19 15.67
C ALA A 85 -1.13 -1.04 15.63
N GLU A 86 -1.97 -1.02 14.59
CA GLU A 86 -3.02 -0.01 14.41
C GLU A 86 -4.35 -0.42 15.09
N GLY A 87 -4.38 -1.56 15.79
CA GLY A 87 -5.56 -2.07 16.51
C GLY A 87 -6.70 -2.54 15.59
N VAL A 88 -6.40 -2.76 14.32
CA VAL A 88 -7.35 -3.23 13.31
C VAL A 88 -7.51 -4.74 13.35
N ALA A 89 -6.43 -5.48 13.66
CA ALA A 89 -6.47 -6.93 13.90
C ALA A 89 -6.17 -7.24 15.38
N GLY A 90 -6.71 -8.34 15.92
CA GLY A 90 -6.46 -8.83 17.29
C GLY A 90 -7.69 -8.87 18.20
N PRO A 91 -7.64 -9.62 19.32
CA PRO A 91 -8.78 -9.79 20.21
C PRO A 91 -9.24 -8.44 20.76
N GLU A 92 -10.53 -8.17 20.59
CA GLU A 92 -11.28 -6.92 20.75
C GLU A 92 -11.00 -6.07 22.02
N LYS A 93 -10.18 -6.51 22.97
CA LYS A 93 -9.98 -5.85 24.27
C LYS A 93 -8.77 -4.91 24.37
N GLY A 94 -7.90 -4.82 23.35
CA GLY A 94 -6.67 -3.99 23.41
C GLY A 94 -6.76 -2.59 22.78
N GLY A 95 -7.63 -2.39 21.78
CA GLY A 95 -7.65 -1.18 20.96
C GLY A 95 -8.08 0.09 21.70
N ALA A 96 -8.93 -0.05 22.73
CA ALA A 96 -9.37 1.08 23.55
C ALA A 96 -8.25 1.64 24.43
N ALA A 97 -7.28 0.80 24.84
CA ALA A 97 -6.21 1.21 25.75
C ALA A 97 -5.07 1.95 25.02
N ALA A 98 -4.70 1.53 23.81
CA ALA A 98 -3.64 2.19 23.03
C ALA A 98 -4.07 3.57 22.49
N ALA A 99 -5.35 3.73 22.13
CA ALA A 99 -5.88 5.00 21.63
C ALA A 99 -6.03 6.08 22.73
N ALA A 100 -6.05 5.68 24.01
CA ALA A 100 -6.14 6.59 25.15
C ALA A 100 -4.80 7.27 25.47
N ALA A 101 -3.66 6.62 25.19
CA ALA A 101 -2.33 7.14 25.53
C ALA A 101 -1.87 8.35 24.67
N ALA A 102 -2.52 8.61 23.52
CA ALA A 102 -2.20 9.73 22.64
C ALA A 102 -3.02 11.01 22.91
N ALA A 103 -3.89 11.02 23.93
CA ALA A 103 -4.78 12.13 24.25
C ALA A 103 -4.09 13.19 25.13
N GLY A 104 -3.05 13.84 24.61
CA GLY A 104 -2.51 15.07 25.16
C GLY A 104 -2.64 16.20 24.13
N VAL A 105 -3.19 17.34 24.55
CA VAL A 105 -3.43 18.62 23.82
C VAL A 105 -4.89 18.83 23.38
N HIS A 106 -5.52 19.79 24.06
CA HIS A 106 -6.96 20.07 24.13
C HIS A 106 -7.53 20.88 22.95
N GLU A 107 -6.82 20.98 21.82
CA GLU A 107 -7.21 21.85 20.69
C GLU A 107 -7.87 21.10 19.51
N ASN A 108 -7.94 19.76 19.57
CA ASN A 108 -8.20 18.93 18.40
C ASN A 108 -9.19 17.77 18.67
N GLN A 109 -10.05 17.90 19.68
CA GLN A 109 -10.89 16.83 20.21
C GLN A 109 -11.92 16.30 19.18
N ALA A 110 -12.45 17.18 18.32
CA ALA A 110 -13.37 16.82 17.24
C ALA A 110 -12.67 16.07 16.09
N GLU A 111 -11.49 16.51 15.65
CA GLU A 111 -10.70 15.82 14.61
C GLU A 111 -10.22 14.44 15.10
N HIS A 112 -9.87 14.31 16.38
CA HIS A 112 -9.54 13.02 16.99
C HIS A 112 -10.75 12.10 17.12
N SER A 113 -11.94 12.64 17.39
CA SER A 113 -13.20 11.88 17.39
C SER A 113 -13.51 11.32 16.01
N GLU A 114 -13.44 12.15 14.96
CA GLU A 114 -13.69 11.72 13.58
C GLU A 114 -12.66 10.68 13.09
N TYR A 115 -11.37 10.87 13.43
CA TYR A 115 -10.32 9.89 13.14
C TYR A 115 -10.62 8.53 13.78
N ARG A 116 -10.96 8.50 15.08
CA ARG A 116 -11.32 7.25 15.78
C ARG A 116 -12.55 6.58 15.18
N ALA A 117 -13.58 7.35 14.83
CA ALA A 117 -14.79 6.84 14.19
C ALA A 117 -14.46 6.18 12.83
N LYS A 118 -13.63 6.82 12.00
CA LYS A 118 -13.21 6.27 10.71
C LYS A 118 -12.30 5.06 10.86
N LEU A 119 -11.42 5.03 11.87
CA LEU A 119 -10.59 3.87 12.16
C LEU A 119 -11.45 2.66 12.57
N ASN A 120 -12.47 2.89 13.41
CA ASN A 120 -13.45 1.85 13.77
C ASN A 120 -14.24 1.36 12.55
N GLN A 121 -14.58 2.24 11.61
CA GLN A 121 -15.24 1.84 10.37
C GLN A 121 -14.33 0.92 9.53
N ILE A 122 -13.04 1.27 9.35
CA ILE A 122 -12.07 0.42 8.65
C ILE A 122 -11.95 -0.94 9.35
N ARG A 123 -11.90 -0.95 10.68
CA ARG A 123 -11.85 -2.17 11.49
C ARG A 123 -13.08 -3.05 11.28
N GLN A 124 -14.28 -2.48 11.28
CA GLN A 124 -15.51 -3.23 11.07
C GLN A 124 -15.58 -3.83 9.67
N ILE A 125 -15.18 -3.07 8.64
CA ILE A 125 -15.11 -3.56 7.25
C ILE A 125 -14.12 -4.72 7.15
N TYR A 126 -12.91 -4.58 7.72
CA TYR A 126 -11.90 -5.63 7.71
C TYR A 126 -12.42 -6.94 8.33
N HIS A 127 -13.02 -6.89 9.52
CA HIS A 127 -13.55 -8.10 10.17
C HIS A 127 -14.71 -8.72 9.40
N THR A 128 -15.60 -7.91 8.85
CA THR A 128 -16.73 -8.39 8.03
C THR A 128 -16.24 -9.12 6.78
N GLU A 129 -15.26 -8.53 6.07
CA GLU A 129 -14.68 -9.16 4.88
C GLU A 129 -13.81 -10.37 5.22
N LEU A 130 -13.14 -10.36 6.38
CA LEU A 130 -12.37 -11.50 6.87
C LEU A 130 -13.29 -12.69 7.18
N GLU A 131 -14.43 -12.47 7.84
CA GLU A 131 -15.41 -13.50 8.13
C GLU A 131 -15.98 -14.13 6.84
N LYS A 132 -16.32 -13.30 5.84
CA LYS A 132 -16.74 -13.79 4.52
C LYS A 132 -15.66 -14.63 3.85
N TYR A 133 -14.41 -14.19 3.91
CA TYR A 133 -13.27 -14.93 3.38
C TYR A 133 -13.12 -16.29 4.07
N GLU A 134 -13.15 -16.33 5.41
CA GLU A 134 -13.03 -17.55 6.20
C GLU A 134 -14.20 -18.51 5.91
N GLN A 135 -15.42 -18.01 5.84
CA GLN A 135 -16.60 -18.78 5.49
C GLN A 135 -16.46 -19.41 4.09
N ALA A 136 -16.09 -18.62 3.08
CA ALA A 136 -15.90 -19.11 1.71
C ALA A 136 -14.77 -20.16 1.62
N CYS A 137 -13.66 -19.94 2.34
CA CYS A 137 -12.55 -20.89 2.39
C CYS A 137 -12.98 -22.21 3.03
N ASN A 138 -13.71 -22.15 4.15
CA ASN A 138 -14.22 -23.33 4.86
C ASN A 138 -15.26 -24.10 4.04
N GLU A 139 -16.20 -23.40 3.42
CA GLU A 139 -17.23 -24.01 2.57
C GLU A 139 -16.61 -24.72 1.37
N PHE A 140 -15.70 -24.05 0.66
CA PHE A 140 -15.03 -24.64 -0.50
C PHE A 140 -14.16 -25.84 -0.11
N THR A 141 -13.39 -25.72 0.98
CA THR A 141 -12.55 -26.81 1.49
C THR A 141 -13.41 -28.01 1.90
N THR A 142 -14.51 -27.77 2.60
CA THR A 142 -15.47 -28.82 3.00
C THR A 142 -16.10 -29.49 1.79
N HIS A 143 -16.51 -28.72 0.78
CA HIS A 143 -17.06 -29.26 -0.45
C HIS A 143 -16.05 -30.18 -1.17
N VAL A 144 -14.80 -29.75 -1.31
CA VAL A 144 -13.74 -30.56 -1.93
C VAL A 144 -13.43 -31.81 -1.12
N MET A 145 -13.34 -31.70 0.21
CA MET A 145 -13.14 -32.88 1.07
C MET A 145 -14.27 -33.90 0.94
N ASN A 146 -15.53 -33.44 0.93
CA ASN A 146 -16.69 -34.32 0.77
C ASN A 146 -16.69 -35.00 -0.60
N LEU A 147 -16.38 -34.24 -1.66
CA LEU A 147 -16.27 -34.78 -3.02
C LEU A 147 -15.17 -35.85 -3.11
N LEU A 148 -13.99 -35.60 -2.55
CA LEU A 148 -12.88 -36.56 -2.56
C LEU A 148 -13.19 -37.79 -1.70
N ARG A 149 -13.89 -37.64 -0.58
CA ARG A 149 -14.38 -38.75 0.25
C ARG A 149 -15.42 -39.60 -0.48
N GLU A 150 -16.30 -38.99 -1.27
CA GLU A 150 -17.27 -39.76 -2.07
C GLU A 150 -16.56 -40.52 -3.20
N GLN A 151 -15.61 -39.86 -3.87
CA GLN A 151 -14.81 -40.50 -4.93
C GLN A 151 -13.91 -41.61 -4.40
N SER A 152 -13.42 -41.53 -3.17
CA SER A 152 -12.57 -42.58 -2.58
C SER A 152 -13.31 -43.91 -2.41
N ARG A 153 -14.65 -43.92 -2.50
CA ARG A 153 -15.47 -45.15 -2.50
C ARG A 153 -15.39 -45.91 -3.82
N THR A 154 -15.14 -45.23 -4.94
CA THR A 154 -15.16 -45.79 -6.29
C THR A 154 -13.79 -45.86 -6.95
N ARG A 155 -12.79 -45.13 -6.44
CA ARG A 155 -11.40 -45.21 -6.89
C ARG A 155 -10.41 -45.00 -5.74
N PRO A 156 -9.18 -45.54 -5.83
CA PRO A 156 -8.16 -45.32 -4.80
C PRO A 156 -7.73 -43.85 -4.71
N ILE A 157 -7.95 -43.24 -3.54
CA ILE A 157 -7.52 -41.89 -3.17
C ILE A 157 -6.82 -41.99 -1.82
N SER A 158 -5.54 -41.60 -1.77
CA SER A 158 -4.78 -41.59 -0.53
C SER A 158 -5.17 -40.39 0.34
N PRO A 159 -5.18 -40.50 1.69
CA PRO A 159 -5.36 -39.36 2.59
C PRO A 159 -4.40 -38.20 2.29
N LYS A 160 -3.12 -38.48 1.96
CA LYS A 160 -2.12 -37.47 1.61
C LYS A 160 -2.46 -36.69 0.34
N GLU A 161 -3.19 -37.31 -0.58
CA GLU A 161 -3.69 -36.63 -1.78
C GLU A 161 -4.76 -35.60 -1.44
N ILE A 162 -5.65 -35.94 -0.49
CA ILE A 162 -6.68 -35.03 0.03
C ILE A 162 -6.01 -33.84 0.73
N GLU A 163 -5.06 -34.11 1.62
CA GLU A 163 -4.28 -33.08 2.32
C GLU A 163 -3.57 -32.14 1.34
N ARG A 164 -2.94 -32.67 0.28
CA ARG A 164 -2.31 -31.84 -0.75
C ARG A 164 -3.33 -30.96 -1.47
N MET A 165 -4.49 -31.49 -1.85
CA MET A 165 -5.53 -30.70 -2.52
C MET A 165 -5.99 -29.55 -1.62
N VAL A 166 -6.19 -29.81 -0.34
CA VAL A 166 -6.55 -28.79 0.66
C VAL A 166 -5.42 -27.75 0.81
N GLY A 167 -4.16 -28.18 0.84
CA GLY A 167 -3.01 -27.27 0.85
C GLY A 167 -2.96 -26.35 -0.39
N ILE A 168 -3.24 -26.88 -1.58
CA ILE A 168 -3.32 -26.08 -2.82
C ILE A 168 -4.44 -25.05 -2.72
N ILE A 169 -5.59 -25.42 -2.15
CA ILE A 169 -6.72 -24.53 -1.93
C ILE A 169 -6.29 -23.39 -1.00
N HIS A 170 -5.74 -23.69 0.18
CA HIS A 170 -5.29 -22.67 1.13
C HIS A 170 -4.28 -21.71 0.50
N ARG A 171 -3.32 -22.20 -0.31
CA ARG A 171 -2.38 -21.34 -1.03
C ARG A 171 -3.08 -20.38 -2.00
N LYS A 172 -4.10 -20.84 -2.72
CA LYS A 172 -4.89 -19.97 -3.61
C LYS A 172 -5.68 -18.92 -2.84
N PHE A 173 -6.27 -19.30 -1.71
CA PHE A 173 -7.01 -18.38 -0.84
C PHE A 173 -6.08 -17.38 -0.13
N SER A 174 -4.85 -17.76 0.18
CA SER A 174 -3.85 -16.87 0.80
C SER A 174 -3.61 -15.58 -0.01
N ALA A 175 -3.71 -15.64 -1.34
CA ALA A 175 -3.60 -14.44 -2.18
C ALA A 175 -4.73 -13.43 -1.93
N ILE A 176 -5.96 -13.92 -1.73
CA ILE A 176 -7.14 -13.10 -1.39
C ILE A 176 -6.96 -12.49 0.00
N GLN A 177 -6.50 -13.30 0.96
CA GLN A 177 -6.21 -12.83 2.31
C GLN A 177 -5.15 -11.72 2.33
N MET A 178 -4.09 -11.87 1.54
CA MET A 178 -3.05 -10.86 1.39
C MET A 178 -3.62 -9.56 0.82
N GLN A 179 -4.45 -9.62 -0.22
CA GLN A 179 -5.10 -8.44 -0.80
C GLN A 179 -6.02 -7.72 0.19
N LEU A 180 -6.80 -8.47 0.98
CA LEU A 180 -7.65 -7.90 2.02
C LEU A 180 -6.83 -7.14 3.07
N LYS A 181 -5.75 -7.76 3.57
CA LYS A 181 -4.88 -7.11 4.56
C LYS A 181 -4.14 -5.90 3.97
N GLN A 182 -3.68 -6.00 2.74
CA GLN A 182 -3.00 -4.91 2.02
C GLN A 182 -3.90 -3.69 1.85
N SER A 183 -5.13 -3.86 1.34
CA SER A 183 -6.07 -2.76 1.14
C SER A 183 -6.48 -2.10 2.46
N THR A 184 -6.60 -2.90 3.53
CA THR A 184 -6.88 -2.40 4.88
C THR A 184 -5.72 -1.55 5.41
N CYS A 185 -4.48 -2.03 5.29
CA CYS A 185 -3.28 -1.27 5.65
C CYS A 185 -3.20 0.05 4.88
N GLU A 186 -3.47 0.04 3.58
CA GLU A 186 -3.51 1.25 2.75
C GLU A 186 -4.57 2.25 3.23
N ALA A 187 -5.78 1.78 3.53
CA ALA A 187 -6.84 2.62 4.10
C ALA A 187 -6.42 3.27 5.42
N VAL A 188 -5.76 2.52 6.31
CA VAL A 188 -5.21 3.05 7.56
C VAL A 188 -4.12 4.07 7.31
N MET A 189 -3.18 3.80 6.39
CA MET A 189 -2.12 4.74 6.04
C MET A 189 -2.66 6.05 5.46
N ILE A 190 -3.69 5.98 4.60
CA ILE A 190 -4.38 7.15 4.04
C ILE A 190 -5.06 7.93 5.16
N LEU A 191 -5.76 7.25 6.07
CA LEU A 191 -6.43 7.88 7.21
C LEU A 191 -5.41 8.57 8.14
N ARG A 192 -4.32 7.88 8.48
CA ARG A 192 -3.24 8.40 9.31
C ARG A 192 -2.58 9.61 8.66
N SER A 193 -2.29 9.54 7.36
CA SER A 193 -1.87 10.72 6.61
C SER A 193 -2.90 11.82 6.85
N ARG A 194 -4.17 11.61 6.48
CA ARG A 194 -5.25 12.62 6.52
C ARG A 194 -5.41 13.32 7.87
N PHE A 195 -5.26 12.65 8.99
CA PHE A 195 -5.56 13.25 10.29
C PHE A 195 -4.33 13.53 11.18
N LEU A 196 -3.22 12.81 10.98
CA LEU A 196 -2.06 12.87 11.89
C LEU A 196 -0.81 13.44 11.24
N ASP A 197 -0.79 13.70 9.93
CA ASP A 197 0.37 14.32 9.29
C ASP A 197 0.48 15.80 9.66
N ALA A 198 1.27 16.07 10.72
CA ALA A 198 1.59 17.41 11.19
C ALA A 198 2.20 18.31 10.10
N ARG A 199 2.74 17.73 9.01
CA ARG A 199 3.18 18.51 7.84
C ARG A 199 2.02 19.25 7.17
N ARG A 200 0.79 18.74 7.21
CA ARG A 200 -0.37 19.47 6.67
C ARG A 200 -0.82 20.64 7.53
N LYS A 201 -0.47 20.64 8.82
CA LYS A 201 -0.64 21.80 9.71
C LYS A 201 0.47 22.86 9.55
N ARG A 202 1.58 22.56 8.84
CA ARG A 202 2.58 23.59 8.51
C ARG A 202 1.98 24.56 7.50
N ARG A 203 1.54 25.72 8.00
CA ARG A 203 1.19 26.86 7.15
C ARG A 203 2.48 27.56 6.71
N ASN A 204 2.50 28.02 5.46
CA ASN A 204 3.53 28.93 5.01
C ASN A 204 3.48 30.22 5.84
N PHE A 205 4.62 30.87 6.05
CA PHE A 205 4.63 32.20 6.64
C PHE A 205 3.84 33.18 5.77
N SER A 206 3.24 34.18 6.39
CA SER A 206 2.54 35.24 5.66
C SER A 206 3.50 35.94 4.68
N LYS A 207 2.96 36.54 3.63
CA LYS A 207 3.76 37.31 2.67
C LYS A 207 4.54 38.42 3.38
N GLN A 208 3.89 39.12 4.31
CA GLN A 208 4.50 40.15 5.14
C GLN A 208 5.66 39.62 6.00
N ALA A 209 5.46 38.51 6.71
CA ALA A 209 6.53 37.90 7.51
C ALA A 209 7.70 37.48 6.62
N THR A 210 7.42 36.89 5.46
CA THR A 210 8.46 36.48 4.51
C THR A 210 9.22 37.68 3.93
N GLU A 211 8.54 38.79 3.64
CA GLU A 211 9.17 40.05 3.19
C GLU A 211 10.11 40.62 4.25
N ILE A 212 9.67 40.72 5.51
CA ILE A 212 10.48 41.23 6.63
C ILE A 212 11.74 40.38 6.82
N LEU A 213 11.61 39.05 6.76
CA LEU A 213 12.74 38.14 6.92
C LEU A 213 13.73 38.23 5.76
N ASN A 214 13.25 38.35 4.52
CA ASN A 214 14.11 38.53 3.36
C ASN A 214 14.80 39.90 3.37
N GLU A 215 14.10 40.97 3.76
CA GLU A 215 14.67 42.32 3.88
C GLU A 215 15.85 42.34 4.86
N TYR A 216 15.67 41.73 6.04
CA TYR A 216 16.76 41.58 7.00
C TYR A 216 17.92 40.74 6.43
N PHE A 217 17.59 39.59 5.82
CA PHE A 217 18.60 38.69 5.27
C PHE A 217 19.47 39.34 4.18
N TYR A 218 18.85 40.07 3.25
CA TYR A 218 19.57 40.72 2.14
C TYR A 218 20.27 42.03 2.54
N SER A 219 19.74 42.76 3.53
CA SER A 219 20.46 43.91 4.11
C SER A 219 21.70 43.48 4.92
N HIS A 220 21.73 42.25 5.42
CA HIS A 220 22.84 41.68 6.20
C HIS A 220 23.52 40.51 5.46
N LEU A 221 23.60 40.58 4.13
CA LEU A 221 24.07 39.45 3.31
C LEU A 221 25.52 39.03 3.60
N SER A 222 26.36 39.97 4.03
CA SER A 222 27.74 39.70 4.45
C SER A 222 27.82 38.85 5.72
N ASN A 223 26.84 39.01 6.63
CA ASN A 223 26.77 38.26 7.89
C ASN A 223 25.30 38.00 8.31
N PRO A 224 24.59 37.05 7.67
CA PRO A 224 23.17 36.81 7.89
C PRO A 224 22.91 35.91 9.12
N TYR A 225 23.47 36.33 10.27
CA TYR A 225 23.35 35.71 11.57
C TYR A 225 22.79 36.75 12.57
N PRO A 226 21.46 36.88 12.66
CA PRO A 226 20.84 37.80 13.62
C PRO A 226 21.24 37.44 15.04
N SER A 227 21.53 38.46 15.86
CA SER A 227 21.70 38.34 17.30
C SER A 227 20.40 37.86 17.97
N GLU A 228 20.48 37.44 19.23
CA GLU A 228 19.29 36.95 19.94
C GLU A 228 18.19 38.02 20.05
N GLU A 229 18.57 39.26 20.40
CA GLU A 229 17.67 40.42 20.40
C GLU A 229 17.05 40.67 19.02
N ALA A 230 17.83 40.56 17.94
CA ALA A 230 17.31 40.75 16.59
C ALA A 230 16.32 39.63 16.20
N LYS A 231 16.53 38.39 16.66
CA LYS A 231 15.57 37.31 16.44
C LYS A 231 14.27 37.53 17.21
N GLU A 232 14.34 38.04 18.44
CA GLU A 232 13.14 38.39 19.22
C GLU A 232 12.34 39.51 18.56
N GLU A 233 13.02 40.54 18.04
CA GLU A 233 12.39 41.62 17.27
C GLU A 233 11.70 41.09 16.01
N LEU A 234 12.39 40.25 15.23
CA LEU A 234 11.84 39.65 14.02
C LEU A 234 10.68 38.69 14.33
N ALA A 235 10.78 37.91 15.40
CA ALA A 235 9.71 37.04 15.88
C ALA A 235 8.44 37.85 16.19
N ARG A 236 8.58 38.97 16.90
CA ARG A 236 7.47 39.87 17.21
C ARG A 236 6.87 40.50 15.97
N LYS A 237 7.69 41.04 15.06
CA LYS A 237 7.22 41.68 13.81
C LYS A 237 6.51 40.70 12.86
N CYS A 238 6.99 39.46 12.81
CA CYS A 238 6.46 38.42 11.93
C CYS A 238 5.34 37.59 12.57
N ASN A 239 5.05 37.79 13.86
CA ASN A 239 4.14 37.00 14.68
C ASN A 239 4.41 35.48 14.59
N ILE A 240 5.67 35.10 14.75
CA ILE A 240 6.15 33.71 14.74
C ILE A 240 7.18 33.50 15.87
N SER A 241 7.45 32.26 16.24
CA SER A 241 8.39 31.94 17.32
C SER A 241 9.86 32.18 16.94
N VAL A 242 10.70 32.47 17.93
CA VAL A 242 12.18 32.60 17.78
C VAL A 242 12.80 31.33 17.18
N ALA A 243 12.26 30.15 17.51
CA ALA A 243 12.68 28.88 16.91
C ALA A 243 12.37 28.81 15.40
N GLN A 244 11.20 29.31 14.97
CA GLN A 244 10.84 29.42 13.55
C GLN A 244 11.74 30.40 12.79
N ILE A 245 12.11 31.53 13.41
CA ILE A 245 13.09 32.48 12.87
C ILE A 245 14.45 31.79 12.69
N SER A 246 14.95 31.14 13.73
CA SER A 246 16.25 30.43 13.69
C SER A 246 16.30 29.37 12.59
N ASN A 247 15.23 28.58 12.47
CA ASN A 247 15.08 27.58 11.41
C ASN A 247 14.98 28.21 10.02
N TRP A 248 14.27 29.34 9.88
CA TRP A 248 14.14 30.04 8.60
C TRP A 248 15.49 30.57 8.13
N PHE A 249 16.26 31.25 8.98
CA PHE A 249 17.58 31.78 8.63
C PHE A 249 18.58 30.68 8.32
N GLY A 250 18.58 29.58 9.09
CA GLY A 250 19.39 28.39 8.78
C GLY A 250 19.08 27.83 7.40
N ASN A 251 17.80 27.64 7.09
CA ASN A 251 17.36 27.14 5.78
C ASN A 251 17.65 28.13 4.64
N LYS A 252 17.43 29.44 4.85
CA LYS A 252 17.68 30.48 3.85
C LYS A 252 19.17 30.56 3.50
N ARG A 253 20.08 30.49 4.48
CA ARG A 253 21.54 30.43 4.23
C ARG A 253 21.95 29.23 3.38
N ILE A 254 21.45 28.04 3.71
CA ILE A 254 21.75 26.80 2.95
C ILE A 254 21.25 26.94 1.51
N ARG A 255 20.02 27.44 1.30
CA ARG A 255 19.44 27.64 -0.04
C ARG A 255 20.20 28.69 -0.84
N TYR A 256 20.56 29.81 -0.22
CA TYR A 256 21.34 30.88 -0.83
C TYR A 256 22.70 30.36 -1.32
N LYS A 257 23.42 29.63 -0.46
CA LYS A 257 24.73 29.04 -0.80
C LYS A 257 24.65 28.00 -1.92
N LYS A 258 23.57 27.21 -1.99
CA LYS A 258 23.39 26.17 -3.02
C LYS A 258 22.99 26.71 -4.39
N ASN A 259 22.31 27.85 -4.46
CA ASN A 259 21.76 28.42 -5.70
C ASN A 259 22.09 29.92 -5.84
N ILE A 260 23.39 30.25 -5.89
CA ILE A 260 23.88 31.63 -5.90
C ILE A 260 23.25 32.46 -7.04
N GLY A 261 23.16 31.93 -8.26
CA GLY A 261 22.65 32.67 -9.42
C GLY A 261 21.21 33.19 -9.26
N LYS A 262 20.27 32.33 -8.85
CA LYS A 262 18.88 32.75 -8.56
C LYS A 262 18.79 33.65 -7.32
N ALA A 263 19.65 33.42 -6.34
CA ALA A 263 19.63 34.19 -5.11
C ALA A 263 20.21 35.60 -5.28
N GLN A 264 21.11 35.80 -6.26
CA GLN A 264 21.65 37.10 -6.67
C GLN A 264 20.56 37.98 -7.30
N GLU A 265 19.67 37.39 -8.10
CA GLU A 265 18.52 38.06 -8.70
C GLU A 265 17.53 38.53 -7.61
N GLU A 266 17.19 37.65 -6.66
CA GLU A 266 16.37 38.02 -5.50
C GLU A 266 17.02 39.14 -4.66
N ALA A 267 18.33 39.05 -4.39
CA ALA A 267 19.06 40.08 -3.65
C ALA A 267 19.02 41.44 -4.37
N SER A 268 19.17 41.44 -5.70
CA SER A 268 19.10 42.65 -6.52
C SER A 268 17.72 43.31 -6.47
N LEU A 269 16.65 42.51 -6.49
CA LEU A 269 15.28 43.00 -6.33
C LEU A 269 15.04 43.66 -4.98
N TYR A 270 15.51 43.04 -3.88
CA TYR A 270 15.38 43.62 -2.55
C TYR A 270 16.25 44.88 -2.36
N ALA A 271 17.44 44.94 -2.96
CA ALA A 271 18.26 46.15 -2.98
C ALA A 271 17.58 47.30 -3.74
N ALA A 272 16.97 47.03 -4.89
CA ALA A 272 16.21 48.03 -5.66
C ALA A 272 14.98 48.55 -4.89
N LYS A 273 14.25 47.67 -4.19
CA LYS A 273 13.11 48.05 -3.34
C LYS A 273 13.53 48.93 -2.17
N ALA A 274 14.68 48.63 -1.54
CA ALA A 274 15.24 49.46 -0.48
C ALA A 274 15.62 50.87 -0.99
N ALA A 275 16.26 50.95 -2.17
CA ALA A 275 16.62 52.22 -2.80
C ALA A 275 15.38 53.07 -3.17
N ALA A 276 14.33 52.46 -3.73
CA ALA A 276 13.07 53.16 -4.05
C ALA A 276 12.34 53.68 -2.80
N THR A 277 12.39 52.93 -1.69
CA THR A 277 11.77 53.34 -0.42
C THR A 277 12.53 54.51 0.22
N GLN A 278 13.85 54.58 0.04
CA GLN A 278 14.65 55.73 0.46
C GLN A 278 14.45 56.95 -0.44
N GLY A 279 14.30 56.78 -1.76
CA GLY A 279 14.00 57.87 -2.69
C GLY A 279 12.65 58.55 -2.44
N ASN A 280 11.65 57.82 -1.95
CA ASN A 280 10.32 58.37 -1.66
C ASN A 280 10.22 59.10 -0.31
N ARG A 281 11.19 58.92 0.60
CA ARG A 281 11.27 59.69 1.86
C ARG A 281 11.89 61.07 1.68
N SER A 282 12.62 61.29 0.59
CA SER A 282 13.32 62.55 0.32
C SER A 282 12.46 63.60 -0.41
N THR A 283 11.25 63.26 -0.87
CA THR A 283 10.38 64.14 -1.66
C THR A 283 9.27 64.84 -0.87
N GLN A 284 9.20 64.67 0.45
CA GLN A 284 8.18 65.32 1.30
C GLN A 284 8.85 66.27 2.31
N GLY A 285 9.55 67.30 1.79
CA GLY A 285 10.16 68.34 2.61
C GLY A 285 10.85 69.40 1.75
N GLY A 286 10.09 70.38 1.24
CA GLY A 286 10.67 71.50 0.49
C GLY A 286 9.63 72.34 -0.25
N SER A 287 8.94 73.22 0.48
CA SER A 287 8.10 74.28 -0.06
C SER A 287 8.91 75.55 -0.38
N GLN A 288 8.56 76.19 -1.51
CA GLN A 288 8.65 77.64 -1.86
C GLN A 288 9.58 78.10 -3.02
N SER A 289 8.89 78.51 -4.10
CA SER A 289 8.88 79.84 -4.77
C SER A 289 9.90 80.23 -5.86
N GLY A 290 9.34 80.89 -6.90
CA GLY A 290 10.00 81.66 -7.96
C GLY A 290 10.25 80.84 -9.24
N GLY A 291 9.92 81.24 -10.47
CA GLY A 291 9.42 82.48 -11.05
C GLY A 291 9.43 82.30 -12.59
N SER A 292 8.54 83.02 -13.26
CA SER A 292 8.11 82.88 -14.66
C SER A 292 9.18 83.19 -15.74
N GLY A 293 9.02 82.60 -16.94
CA GLY A 293 9.57 83.14 -18.21
C GLY A 293 9.75 82.10 -19.34
N PRO A 294 9.11 82.26 -20.53
CA PRO A 294 9.26 81.38 -21.70
C PRO A 294 10.38 81.86 -22.66
N PRO A 295 10.75 81.10 -23.72
CA PRO A 295 10.15 81.40 -25.02
C PRO A 295 9.99 80.21 -25.99
N SER A 296 9.15 80.48 -27.00
CA SER A 296 8.92 79.72 -28.23
C SER A 296 10.13 79.58 -29.14
N GLY A 297 10.11 78.56 -30.01
CA GLY A 297 10.60 78.68 -31.39
C GLY A 297 11.46 77.53 -31.91
N GLY A 298 10.97 76.87 -32.96
CA GLY A 298 11.82 76.57 -34.12
C GLY A 298 12.19 75.10 -34.40
N SER A 299 11.44 74.53 -35.34
CA SER A 299 11.96 73.83 -36.53
C SER A 299 12.61 72.44 -36.41
N ALA A 300 11.90 71.47 -36.99
CA ALA A 300 12.48 70.33 -37.71
C ALA A 300 13.35 70.82 -38.90
N PRO A 301 14.25 69.99 -39.44
CA PRO A 301 13.79 69.12 -40.53
C PRO A 301 14.41 67.72 -40.57
N SER A 302 13.71 66.88 -41.32
CA SER A 302 14.05 65.57 -41.86
C SER A 302 15.09 65.61 -42.99
N SER A 303 15.60 64.40 -43.30
CA SER A 303 16.16 63.94 -44.59
C SER A 303 17.68 64.11 -44.76
N THR A 304 18.50 63.17 -45.27
CA THR A 304 18.38 61.81 -45.86
C THR A 304 19.84 61.24 -45.94
N PRO A 305 20.29 60.34 -46.87
CA PRO A 305 20.78 59.00 -46.53
C PRO A 305 22.26 58.73 -46.96
N GLY A 306 22.81 57.54 -46.71
CA GLY A 306 24.09 57.18 -47.35
C GLY A 306 24.83 55.94 -46.85
N VAL A 307 24.50 54.78 -47.45
CA VAL A 307 25.44 53.84 -48.10
C VAL A 307 26.78 53.50 -47.39
N LYS A 308 26.83 52.33 -46.74
CA LYS A 308 27.59 51.13 -47.18
C LYS A 308 27.28 49.94 -46.30
#